data_AF-A0A816SYM3-F1
#
_entry.id   AF-A0A816SYM3-F1
#
_cell.length_a   1.000
_cell.length_b   1.000
_cell.length_c   1.000
_cell.angle_alpha   90.00
_cell.angle_beta   90.00
_cell.angle_gamma   90.00
#
_symmetry.space_group_name_H-M   'P 1'
#
loop_
_entity.id
_entity.type
_entity.pdbx_description
1 polymer ?
#
loop_
_entity_poly.entity_id
_entity_poly.type
_entity_poly.pdbx_seq_one_letter_code
_entity_poly.pdbx_strand_id
1 'polypeptide(L)'
;MERIIFVADYPYLTKLKLFGFNQDIASAYFKDLSLVYNEDNIKTSWERYNTDMYANIVIFFENLTYSSIVGSSMSHYPVLALHDVPPTTFSSSILTKLCITTNVFDDCLRLLNGRLKQLTTLVVITYDINNDLPNLKCFSLTCDFIDACDAQIVLLLRHMSYLEELTVYLSIENRDTFVDGTHLHNEILIHMPQLHLFVFYIRTDIGTTDSMRKLSNNDIQQTLKKIKHQKVGCMTYYPTFGGICHVFSIPFLFDRLEMIGNTFPNIIFNNVTFLMVFDSIAFKCEFFIRVARFFPLLKELQISNCRSPL
;
A
#
# COMPACT_ATOMS: atom_id res chain seq x y z
N MET A 1 31.12 -0.28 3.00
CA MET A 1 29.98 0.09 2.14
C MET A 1 28.81 -0.72 2.67
N GLU A 2 27.89 -0.12 3.43
CA GLU A 2 26.93 -0.89 4.27
C GLU A 2 25.59 -1.19 3.58
N ARG A 3 25.34 -0.55 2.44
CA ARG A 3 24.12 -0.71 1.63
C ARG A 3 24.45 -1.21 0.23
N ILE A 4 23.63 -2.13 -0.27
CA ILE A 4 23.65 -2.61 -1.66
C ILE A 4 22.27 -2.45 -2.29
N ILE A 5 22.23 -2.02 -3.55
CA ILE A 5 21.02 -1.88 -4.34
C ILE A 5 21.18 -2.73 -5.60
N PHE A 6 20.27 -3.66 -5.82
CA PHE A 6 20.14 -4.35 -7.10
C PHE A 6 18.91 -3.83 -7.82
N VAL A 7 19.11 -3.33 -9.04
CA VAL A 7 18.04 -3.02 -9.98
C VAL A 7 17.99 -4.16 -10.99
N ALA A 8 16.83 -4.82 -11.08
CA ALA A 8 16.63 -5.96 -11.95
C ALA A 8 15.91 -5.54 -13.25
N ASP A 9 16.71 -5.29 -14.29
CA ASP A 9 16.22 -5.04 -15.65
C ASP A 9 16.34 -6.32 -16.52
N TYR A 10 15.20 -6.83 -16.98
CA TYR A 10 15.12 -7.95 -17.93
C TYR A 10 15.50 -7.49 -19.34
N PRO A 11 16.14 -8.31 -20.21
CA PRO A 11 16.52 -9.73 -20.08
C PRO A 11 17.92 -10.03 -19.51
N TYR A 12 18.66 -9.04 -19.01
CA TYR A 12 20.13 -9.17 -18.95
C TYR A 12 20.74 -9.81 -17.70
N LEU A 13 19.93 -10.17 -16.68
CA LEU A 13 20.40 -10.70 -15.40
C LEU A 13 20.64 -12.22 -15.34
N THR A 14 21.29 -12.79 -16.36
CA THR A 14 21.68 -14.21 -16.35
C THR A 14 22.82 -14.56 -15.36
N LYS A 15 23.53 -13.56 -14.81
CA LYS A 15 24.49 -13.73 -13.70
C LYS A 15 24.53 -12.50 -12.80
N LEU A 16 24.20 -12.68 -11.52
CA LEU A 16 24.41 -11.68 -10.48
C LEU A 16 25.91 -11.54 -10.16
N LYS A 17 26.63 -10.74 -10.96
CA LYS A 17 28.02 -10.40 -10.67
C LYS A 17 28.08 -9.35 -9.55
N LEU A 18 28.36 -9.81 -8.33
CA LEU A 18 28.96 -8.96 -7.29
C LEU A 18 30.35 -8.51 -7.77
N PHE A 19 30.40 -7.40 -8.51
CA PHE A 19 31.67 -6.87 -9.02
C PHE A 19 32.55 -6.39 -7.85
N GLY A 20 33.65 -7.13 -7.60
CA GLY A 20 34.74 -6.67 -6.75
C GLY A 20 34.79 -7.22 -5.31
N PHE A 21 33.86 -8.09 -4.89
CA PHE A 21 33.89 -8.69 -3.55
C PHE A 21 34.01 -10.22 -3.60
N ASN A 22 34.81 -10.78 -2.70
CA ASN A 22 34.75 -12.20 -2.38
C ASN A 22 33.39 -12.51 -1.74
N GLN A 23 32.71 -13.56 -2.18
CA GLN A 23 31.31 -13.81 -1.81
C GLN A 23 31.13 -13.96 -0.30
N ASP A 24 31.97 -14.77 0.35
CA ASP A 24 31.93 -15.00 1.80
C ASP A 24 32.26 -13.74 2.64
N ILE A 25 32.86 -12.72 2.02
CA ILE A 25 33.16 -11.43 2.66
C ILE A 25 32.04 -10.42 2.39
N ALA A 26 31.33 -10.52 1.26
CA ALA A 26 30.21 -9.63 0.96
C ALA A 26 29.05 -9.84 1.94
N SER A 27 28.61 -11.09 2.13
CA SER A 27 27.47 -11.47 2.97
C SER A 27 27.52 -10.90 4.40
N ALA A 28 28.71 -10.88 5.00
CA ALA A 28 28.91 -10.46 6.39
C ALA A 28 28.93 -8.94 6.61
N TYR A 29 29.12 -8.12 5.58
CA TYR A 29 29.36 -6.66 5.71
C TYR A 29 28.16 -5.78 5.34
N PHE A 30 27.19 -6.28 4.58
CA PHE A 30 26.00 -5.51 4.21
C PHE A 30 24.91 -5.63 5.28
N LYS A 31 24.37 -4.48 5.67
CA LYS A 31 23.27 -4.34 6.65
C LYS A 31 21.95 -3.94 5.99
N ASP A 32 22.04 -3.28 4.84
CA ASP A 32 20.91 -2.75 4.09
C ASP A 32 20.88 -3.37 2.69
N LEU A 33 19.82 -4.12 2.39
CA LEU A 33 19.53 -4.64 1.05
C LEU A 33 18.36 -3.87 0.42
N SER A 34 18.49 -3.49 -0.84
CA SER A 34 17.35 -3.00 -1.65
C SER A 34 17.30 -3.73 -2.98
N LEU A 35 16.21 -4.44 -3.22
CA LEU A 35 15.87 -5.16 -4.45
C LEU A 35 14.73 -4.38 -5.11
N VAL A 36 15.00 -3.81 -6.28
CA VAL A 36 14.03 -3.08 -7.08
C VAL A 36 13.92 -3.78 -8.43
N TYR A 37 12.71 -4.17 -8.82
CA TYR A 37 12.46 -4.84 -10.08
C TYR A 37 11.53 -3.99 -10.95
N ASN A 38 11.85 -3.87 -12.25
CA ASN A 38 11.14 -2.96 -13.14
C ASN A 38 10.24 -3.70 -14.14
N GLU A 39 8.92 -3.57 -13.96
CA GLU A 39 7.87 -4.29 -14.69
C GLU A 39 7.23 -3.45 -15.83
N ASP A 40 8.04 -2.72 -16.59
CA ASP A 40 7.52 -1.89 -17.70
C ASP A 40 7.01 -2.73 -18.90
N ASN A 41 7.17 -4.07 -18.91
CA ASN A 41 6.75 -4.92 -20.04
C ASN A 41 6.56 -6.44 -19.76
N ILE A 42 5.37 -6.95 -20.10
CA ILE A 42 5.07 -8.33 -20.59
C ILE A 42 4.86 -9.46 -19.54
N LYS A 43 3.69 -9.44 -18.89
CA LYS A 43 2.62 -10.47 -18.94
C LYS A 43 2.84 -12.00 -18.67
N THR A 44 3.98 -12.64 -18.91
CA THR A 44 4.00 -14.12 -19.16
C THR A 44 5.01 -14.94 -18.35
N SER A 45 4.50 -15.70 -17.37
CA SER A 45 5.18 -16.80 -16.65
C SER A 45 6.55 -16.49 -15.99
N TRP A 46 6.57 -15.52 -15.08
CA TRP A 46 7.80 -15.09 -14.37
C TRP A 46 7.95 -15.67 -12.95
N GLU A 47 6.89 -16.29 -12.40
CA GLU A 47 6.79 -16.71 -10.98
C GLU A 47 8.04 -17.45 -10.49
N ARG A 48 8.51 -18.47 -11.22
CA ARG A 48 9.69 -19.25 -10.82
C ARG A 48 11.01 -18.49 -10.90
N TYR A 49 11.21 -17.65 -11.92
CA TYR A 49 12.49 -16.95 -12.13
C TYR A 49 12.75 -15.90 -11.04
N ASN A 50 11.74 -15.11 -10.71
CA ASN A 50 11.81 -14.17 -9.60
C ASN A 50 12.05 -14.91 -8.28
N THR A 51 11.32 -16.00 -8.04
CA THR A 51 11.44 -16.81 -6.82
C THR A 51 12.84 -17.39 -6.64
N ASP A 52 13.40 -18.05 -7.65
CA ASP A 52 14.76 -18.61 -7.59
C ASP A 52 15.82 -17.52 -7.41
N MET A 53 15.73 -16.39 -8.11
CA MET A 53 16.74 -15.33 -7.98
C MET A 53 16.67 -14.65 -6.61
N TYR A 54 15.48 -14.23 -6.17
CA TYR A 54 15.34 -13.49 -4.91
C TYR A 54 15.53 -14.36 -3.68
N ALA A 55 15.11 -15.63 -3.70
CA ALA A 55 15.41 -16.56 -2.61
C ALA A 55 16.93 -16.71 -2.41
N ASN A 56 17.69 -16.92 -3.50
CA ASN A 56 19.15 -17.02 -3.43
C ASN A 56 19.82 -15.73 -2.91
N ILE A 57 19.34 -14.56 -3.32
CA ILE A 57 19.86 -13.28 -2.82
C ILE A 57 19.55 -13.10 -1.31
N VAL A 58 18.34 -13.45 -0.88
CA VAL A 58 17.90 -13.30 0.52
C VAL A 58 18.58 -14.31 1.46
N ILE A 59 18.89 -15.51 0.98
CA ILE A 59 19.74 -16.50 1.70
C ILE A 59 21.15 -15.93 1.91
N PHE A 60 21.69 -15.22 0.93
CA PHE A 60 23.09 -14.84 0.92
C PHE A 60 23.50 -13.81 1.99
N PHE A 61 22.59 -12.95 2.48
CA PHE A 61 22.94 -11.86 3.40
C PHE A 61 22.52 -12.12 4.85
N GLU A 62 23.44 -12.64 5.65
CA GLU A 62 23.19 -13.07 7.04
C GLU A 62 23.10 -11.90 8.05
N ASN A 63 23.60 -10.70 7.71
CA ASN A 63 23.71 -9.56 8.64
C ASN A 63 22.79 -8.37 8.30
N LEU A 64 21.71 -8.59 7.56
CA LEU A 64 20.74 -7.54 7.23
C LEU A 64 19.95 -7.06 8.45
N THR A 65 20.09 -5.78 8.79
CA THR A 65 19.18 -5.07 9.69
C THR A 65 17.97 -4.48 8.96
N TYR A 66 18.12 -4.18 7.66
CA TYR A 66 17.07 -3.69 6.77
C TYR A 66 17.07 -4.45 5.44
N SER A 67 15.87 -4.82 4.98
CA SER A 67 15.66 -5.34 3.62
C SER A 67 14.46 -4.67 2.97
N SER A 68 14.56 -4.42 1.67
CA SER A 68 13.50 -3.86 0.84
C SER A 68 13.40 -4.65 -0.46
N ILE A 69 12.22 -5.19 -0.79
CA ILE A 69 11.95 -5.98 -1.99
C ILE A 69 10.68 -5.43 -2.65
N VAL A 70 10.84 -4.48 -3.57
CA VAL A 70 9.73 -3.62 -4.04
C VAL A 70 9.67 -3.61 -5.57
N GLY A 71 8.47 -3.79 -6.12
CA GLY A 71 8.20 -3.70 -7.56
C GLY A 71 7.93 -2.27 -8.03
N SER A 72 8.26 -1.95 -9.28
CA SER A 72 8.04 -0.61 -9.86
C SER A 72 6.58 -0.29 -10.20
N SER A 73 5.74 -1.31 -10.36
CA SER A 73 4.37 -1.18 -10.89
C SER A 73 3.36 -1.95 -10.04
N MET A 74 2.28 -1.26 -9.65
CA MET A 74 1.11 -1.89 -9.03
C MET A 74 0.10 -2.41 -10.07
N SER A 75 0.33 -2.19 -11.38
CA SER A 75 -0.71 -2.43 -12.38
C SER A 75 -0.68 -3.82 -13.01
N HIS A 76 0.49 -4.42 -13.26
CA HIS A 76 0.60 -5.69 -13.99
C HIS A 76 1.63 -6.67 -13.38
N TYR A 77 1.14 -7.86 -12.99
CA TYR A 77 1.86 -8.98 -12.38
C TYR A 77 3.10 -9.41 -13.18
N PRO A 78 4.22 -9.67 -12.49
CA PRO A 78 4.41 -10.85 -11.65
C PRO A 78 4.91 -10.52 -10.23
N VAL A 79 4.10 -10.85 -9.25
CA VAL A 79 4.39 -10.58 -7.85
C VAL A 79 5.24 -11.70 -7.25
N LEU A 80 6.07 -11.35 -6.26
CA LEU A 80 6.97 -12.26 -5.56
C LEU A 80 6.18 -13.42 -4.90
N ALA A 81 6.23 -14.61 -5.51
CA ALA A 81 5.47 -15.79 -5.11
C ALA A 81 6.35 -16.74 -4.28
N LEU A 82 6.27 -16.62 -2.96
CA LEU A 82 7.22 -17.24 -2.03
C LEU A 82 6.71 -18.57 -1.47
N HIS A 83 5.53 -19.03 -1.88
CA HIS A 83 4.96 -20.30 -1.43
C HIS A 83 5.85 -21.53 -1.70
N ASP A 84 6.67 -21.49 -2.77
CA ASP A 84 7.67 -22.53 -3.12
C ASP A 84 9.01 -22.37 -2.39
N VAL A 85 9.21 -21.25 -1.68
CA VAL A 85 10.46 -20.91 -0.98
C VAL A 85 10.48 -21.56 0.40
N PRO A 86 11.57 -22.25 0.81
CA PRO A 86 11.69 -22.79 2.16
C PRO A 86 11.50 -21.69 3.23
N PRO A 87 10.73 -21.92 4.32
CA PRO A 87 10.56 -20.94 5.39
C PRO A 87 11.87 -20.51 6.08
N THR A 88 12.98 -21.20 5.85
CA THR A 88 14.31 -20.87 6.40
C THR A 88 15.12 -19.92 5.52
N THR A 89 14.57 -19.42 4.40
CA THR A 89 15.32 -18.69 3.35
C THR A 89 15.88 -17.34 3.79
N PHE A 90 15.22 -16.60 4.70
CA PHE A 90 15.88 -15.45 5.32
C PHE A 90 16.99 -15.95 6.25
N SER A 91 18.25 -15.76 5.88
CA SER A 91 19.37 -16.15 6.74
C SER A 91 19.53 -15.20 7.92
N SER A 92 19.30 -13.90 7.74
CA SER A 92 19.53 -12.92 8.82
C SER A 92 18.60 -13.01 10.02
N SER A 93 19.22 -13.06 11.20
CA SER A 93 18.57 -13.16 12.52
C SER A 93 18.52 -11.83 13.28
N ILE A 94 18.94 -10.73 12.63
CA ILE A 94 18.98 -9.37 13.19
C ILE A 94 18.16 -8.36 12.37
N LEU A 95 17.29 -8.86 11.49
CA LEU A 95 16.40 -8.05 10.67
C LEU A 95 15.38 -7.32 11.57
N THR A 96 15.45 -5.99 11.57
CA THR A 96 14.53 -5.14 12.35
C THR A 96 13.53 -4.40 11.48
N LYS A 97 13.79 -4.30 10.17
CA LYS A 97 12.96 -3.60 9.19
C LYS A 97 12.83 -4.37 7.88
N LEU A 98 11.60 -4.66 7.46
CA LEU A 98 11.30 -5.24 6.14
C LEU A 98 10.34 -4.33 5.36
N CYS A 99 10.62 -4.12 4.08
CA CYS A 99 9.68 -3.60 3.10
C CYS A 99 9.51 -4.64 1.98
N ILE A 100 8.28 -5.01 1.62
CA ILE A 100 8.03 -6.09 0.65
C ILE A 100 6.75 -5.89 -0.16
N THR A 101 6.82 -6.13 -1.47
CA THR A 101 5.68 -6.34 -2.35
C THR A 101 5.44 -7.85 -2.52
N THR A 102 4.28 -8.34 -2.07
CA THR A 102 3.87 -9.75 -2.12
C THR A 102 2.43 -9.86 -2.66
N ASN A 103 2.00 -11.04 -3.08
CA ASN A 103 0.63 -11.23 -3.60
C ASN A 103 -0.33 -11.57 -2.45
N VAL A 104 0.13 -12.52 -1.64
CA VAL A 104 -0.53 -13.02 -0.44
C VAL A 104 0.32 -12.61 0.75
N PHE A 105 -0.31 -12.12 1.81
CA PHE A 105 0.37 -11.73 3.03
C PHE A 105 1.11 -12.90 3.70
N ASP A 106 0.54 -14.11 3.63
CA ASP A 106 1.10 -15.36 4.12
C ASP A 106 2.52 -15.64 3.60
N ASP A 107 2.83 -15.25 2.37
CA ASP A 107 4.15 -15.43 1.76
C ASP A 107 5.22 -14.57 2.46
N CYS A 108 4.84 -13.38 2.95
CA CYS A 108 5.68 -12.56 3.83
C CYS A 108 5.86 -13.21 5.22
N LEU A 109 4.79 -13.77 5.80
CA LEU A 109 4.87 -14.49 7.08
C LEU A 109 5.76 -15.74 6.99
N ARG A 110 5.66 -16.50 5.88
CA ARG A 110 6.48 -17.68 5.59
C ARG A 110 7.96 -17.35 5.48
N LEU A 111 8.32 -16.26 4.79
CA LEU A 111 9.71 -15.76 4.76
C LEU A 111 10.26 -15.47 6.16
N LEU A 112 9.41 -14.96 7.05
CA LEU A 112 9.84 -14.48 8.36
C LEU A 112 9.80 -15.55 9.46
N ASN A 113 9.17 -16.71 9.25
CA ASN A 113 9.30 -17.96 10.02
C ASN A 113 9.74 -17.80 11.50
N GLY A 114 8.84 -17.24 12.32
CA GLY A 114 9.06 -17.03 13.76
C GLY A 114 9.93 -15.83 14.17
N ARG A 115 10.67 -15.22 13.24
CA ARG A 115 11.52 -14.03 13.44
C ARG A 115 10.75 -12.71 13.44
N LEU A 116 9.45 -12.73 13.09
CA LEU A 116 8.54 -11.57 13.15
C LEU A 116 8.63 -10.77 14.46
N LYS A 117 8.92 -11.43 15.59
CA LYS A 117 9.10 -10.78 16.92
C LYS A 117 10.32 -9.86 17.02
N GLN A 118 11.24 -9.90 16.05
CA GLN A 118 12.44 -9.06 15.97
C GLN A 118 12.20 -7.80 15.11
N LEU A 119 11.15 -7.80 14.28
CA LEU A 119 10.79 -6.65 13.46
C LEU A 119 10.21 -5.53 14.32
N THR A 120 10.74 -4.34 14.13
CA THR A 120 10.21 -3.07 14.67
C THR A 120 9.40 -2.31 13.62
N THR A 121 9.75 -2.46 12.35
CA THR A 121 9.01 -1.89 11.21
C THR A 121 8.74 -2.97 10.16
N LEU A 122 7.48 -3.07 9.73
CA LEU A 122 7.10 -3.89 8.59
C LEU A 122 6.25 -3.05 7.62
N VAL A 123 6.69 -2.98 6.37
CA VAL A 123 5.97 -2.32 5.26
C VAL A 123 5.58 -3.40 4.26
N VAL A 124 4.28 -3.58 4.02
CA VAL A 124 3.78 -4.59 3.06
C VAL A 124 2.87 -3.94 2.02
N ILE A 125 3.09 -4.32 0.78
CA ILE A 125 2.22 -4.04 -0.36
C ILE A 125 1.66 -5.41 -0.81
N THR A 126 0.34 -5.62 -0.73
CA THR A 126 -0.29 -6.93 -0.97
C THR A 126 -1.73 -6.82 -1.46
N TYR A 127 -2.25 -7.89 -2.08
CA TYR A 127 -3.63 -7.98 -2.58
C TYR A 127 -4.54 -8.86 -1.72
N ASP A 128 -3.99 -9.93 -1.12
CA ASP A 128 -4.71 -10.82 -0.20
C ASP A 128 -4.05 -10.84 1.19
N ILE A 129 -4.85 -10.88 2.26
CA ILE A 129 -4.39 -10.97 3.65
C ILE A 129 -5.14 -12.04 4.43
N ASN A 130 -4.38 -12.99 4.98
CA ASN A 130 -4.84 -13.89 6.03
C ASN A 130 -3.80 -13.95 7.18
N ASN A 131 -4.22 -14.50 8.32
CA ASN A 131 -3.45 -14.72 9.56
C ASN A 131 -3.15 -13.50 10.46
N ASP A 132 -2.66 -13.82 11.66
CA ASP A 132 -2.33 -12.89 12.74
C ASP A 132 -0.86 -12.44 12.73
N LEU A 133 -0.60 -11.21 13.18
CA LEU A 133 0.73 -10.64 13.34
C LEU A 133 1.10 -10.47 14.84
N PRO A 134 2.40 -10.52 15.19
CA PRO A 134 2.86 -10.25 16.55
C PRO A 134 3.05 -8.74 16.81
N ASN A 135 3.55 -8.43 18.00
CA ASN A 135 3.75 -7.08 18.57
C ASN A 135 4.73 -6.20 17.78
N LEU A 136 4.31 -5.68 16.63
CA LEU A 136 5.03 -4.64 15.88
C LEU A 136 4.86 -3.26 16.56
N LYS A 137 5.86 -2.38 16.40
CA LYS A 137 5.76 -0.96 16.78
C LYS A 137 5.30 -0.08 15.63
N CYS A 138 5.87 -0.27 14.44
CA CYS A 138 5.54 0.46 13.23
C CYS A 138 5.06 -0.51 12.15
N PHE A 139 3.89 -0.25 11.56
CA PHE A 139 3.34 -1.04 10.46
C PHE A 139 2.86 -0.13 9.34
N SER A 140 3.17 -0.48 8.10
CA SER A 140 2.64 0.18 6.92
C SER A 140 2.02 -0.86 6.00
N LEU A 141 0.79 -0.60 5.55
CA LEU A 141 0.04 -1.47 4.67
C LEU A 141 -0.48 -0.69 3.47
N THR A 142 -0.21 -1.20 2.27
CA THR A 142 -0.80 -0.72 1.03
C THR A 142 -1.49 -1.88 0.33
N CYS A 143 -2.80 -1.77 0.13
CA CYS A 143 -3.59 -2.78 -0.55
C CYS A 143 -4.57 -2.14 -1.52
N ASP A 144 -4.60 -2.65 -2.76
CA ASP A 144 -5.56 -2.22 -3.78
C ASP A 144 -6.55 -3.34 -4.13
N PHE A 145 -7.75 -2.93 -4.55
CA PHE A 145 -8.84 -3.82 -5.00
C PHE A 145 -9.28 -4.90 -3.99
N ILE A 146 -9.44 -4.52 -2.71
CA ILE A 146 -9.92 -5.44 -1.66
C ILE A 146 -11.45 -5.53 -1.65
N ASP A 147 -12.00 -6.73 -1.84
CA ASP A 147 -13.45 -6.98 -1.66
C ASP A 147 -13.82 -7.30 -0.19
N ALA A 148 -12.91 -7.90 0.58
CA ALA A 148 -13.18 -8.50 1.90
C ALA A 148 -12.57 -7.75 3.09
N CYS A 149 -12.60 -6.40 3.07
CA CYS A 149 -11.88 -5.56 4.04
C CYS A 149 -12.15 -5.91 5.52
N ASP A 150 -13.41 -6.19 5.90
CA ASP A 150 -13.75 -6.48 7.30
C ASP A 150 -13.31 -7.88 7.75
N ALA A 151 -13.28 -8.84 6.82
CA ALA A 151 -12.86 -10.21 7.10
C ALA A 151 -11.32 -10.35 7.14
N GLN A 152 -10.60 -9.51 6.41
CA GLN A 152 -9.14 -9.58 6.28
C GLN A 152 -8.43 -8.46 7.05
N ILE A 153 -8.59 -7.22 6.61
CA ILE A 153 -7.81 -6.07 7.09
C ILE A 153 -8.17 -5.71 8.53
N VAL A 154 -9.47 -5.66 8.84
CA VAL A 154 -9.93 -5.36 10.21
C VAL A 154 -9.48 -6.44 11.19
N LEU A 155 -9.58 -7.73 10.84
CA LEU A 155 -9.08 -8.81 11.71
C LEU A 155 -7.57 -8.74 11.92
N LEU A 156 -6.78 -8.52 10.85
CA LEU A 156 -5.33 -8.34 10.95
C LEU A 156 -4.97 -7.19 11.91
N LEU A 157 -5.57 -6.02 11.70
CA LEU A 157 -5.28 -4.81 12.46
C LEU A 157 -5.73 -4.92 13.93
N ARG A 158 -6.83 -5.62 14.21
CA ARG A 158 -7.33 -5.89 15.57
C ARG A 158 -6.32 -6.59 16.48
N HIS A 159 -5.44 -7.41 15.93
CA HIS A 159 -4.44 -8.15 16.70
C HIS A 159 -3.17 -7.32 17.00
N MET A 160 -2.98 -6.16 16.36
CA MET A 160 -1.83 -5.27 16.55
C MET A 160 -1.95 -4.30 17.74
N SER A 161 -2.36 -4.80 18.91
CA SER A 161 -2.63 -3.95 20.09
C SER A 161 -1.43 -3.16 20.65
N TYR A 162 -0.21 -3.52 20.27
CA TYR A 162 1.05 -2.87 20.66
C TYR A 162 1.54 -1.80 19.67
N LEU A 163 0.78 -1.56 18.60
CA LEU A 163 1.22 -0.69 17.51
C LEU A 163 1.26 0.78 17.96
N GLU A 164 2.41 1.41 17.73
CA GLU A 164 2.69 2.80 18.08
C GLU A 164 2.48 3.73 16.85
N GLU A 165 2.85 3.24 15.67
CA GLU A 165 2.72 3.94 14.38
C GLU A 165 2.07 3.04 13.32
N LEU A 166 1.04 3.55 12.63
CA LEU A 166 0.32 2.87 11.56
C LEU A 166 0.26 3.77 10.32
N THR A 167 0.64 3.25 9.16
CA THR A 167 0.39 3.86 7.84
C THR A 167 -0.47 2.94 6.99
N VAL A 168 -1.57 3.43 6.43
CA VAL A 168 -2.56 2.60 5.73
C VAL A 168 -3.02 3.26 4.42
N TYR A 169 -2.80 2.61 3.29
CA TYR A 169 -3.42 2.95 2.01
C TYR A 169 -4.31 1.77 1.60
N LEU A 170 -5.63 1.97 1.57
CA LEU A 170 -6.58 0.93 1.15
C LEU A 170 -7.42 1.44 -0.01
N SER A 171 -7.53 0.63 -1.04
CA SER A 171 -8.63 0.70 -2.00
C SER A 171 -9.54 -0.51 -1.83
N ILE A 172 -10.77 -0.23 -1.37
CA ILE A 172 -11.78 -1.23 -1.06
C ILE A 172 -12.91 -1.12 -2.07
N GLU A 173 -13.37 -2.25 -2.60
CA GLU A 173 -14.46 -2.32 -3.57
C GLU A 173 -15.61 -3.17 -3.04
N ASN A 174 -16.75 -3.14 -3.75
CA ASN A 174 -17.90 -4.00 -3.52
C ASN A 174 -18.48 -4.02 -2.07
N ARG A 175 -18.31 -2.93 -1.30
CA ARG A 175 -18.94 -2.82 0.03
C ARG A 175 -20.40 -2.36 -0.08
N ASP A 176 -21.21 -2.79 0.90
CA ASP A 176 -22.57 -2.25 1.11
C ASP A 176 -22.57 -0.83 1.69
N THR A 177 -21.48 -0.44 2.36
CA THR A 177 -21.37 0.80 3.13
C THR A 177 -19.95 1.38 3.08
N PHE A 178 -19.86 2.72 3.08
CA PHE A 178 -18.58 3.42 3.20
C PHE A 178 -17.91 3.19 4.55
N VAL A 179 -16.58 3.16 4.54
CA VAL A 179 -15.77 3.28 5.76
C VAL A 179 -15.89 4.71 6.30
N ASP A 180 -16.68 4.89 7.36
CA ASP A 180 -16.90 6.17 8.04
C ASP A 180 -16.04 6.30 9.32
N GLY A 181 -16.11 7.46 9.99
CA GLY A 181 -15.39 7.69 11.24
C GLY A 181 -15.89 6.87 12.44
N THR A 182 -17.08 6.28 12.35
CA THR A 182 -17.58 5.35 13.37
C THR A 182 -16.96 3.97 13.19
N HIS A 183 -16.94 3.47 11.95
CA HIS A 183 -16.30 2.22 11.56
C HIS A 183 -14.81 2.25 11.88
N LEU A 184 -14.07 3.29 11.46
CA LEU A 184 -12.64 3.43 11.79
C LEU A 184 -12.39 3.41 13.30
N HIS A 185 -13.25 4.05 14.08
CA HIS A 185 -13.10 4.07 15.54
C HIS A 185 -13.37 2.71 16.18
N ASN A 186 -14.48 2.07 15.82
CA ASN A 186 -14.97 0.85 16.44
C ASN A 186 -14.26 -0.43 15.97
N GLU A 187 -13.82 -0.47 14.71
CA GLU A 187 -13.25 -1.68 14.11
C GLU A 187 -11.72 -1.70 14.16
N ILE A 188 -11.07 -0.53 14.18
CA ILE A 188 -9.60 -0.40 14.16
C ILE A 188 -9.08 0.30 15.42
N LEU A 189 -9.41 1.58 15.62
CA LEU A 189 -8.69 2.43 16.58
C LEU A 189 -8.87 2.03 18.05
N ILE A 190 -10.06 1.53 18.44
CA ILE A 190 -10.31 1.01 19.80
C ILE A 190 -9.36 -0.15 20.18
N HIS A 191 -8.88 -0.91 19.21
CA HIS A 191 -8.02 -2.07 19.44
C HIS A 191 -6.52 -1.71 19.53
N MET A 192 -6.14 -0.46 19.27
CA MET A 192 -4.74 0.00 19.24
C MET A 192 -4.49 1.12 20.27
N PRO A 193 -4.53 0.83 21.58
CA PRO A 193 -4.43 1.85 22.63
C PRO A 193 -3.05 2.55 22.73
N GLN A 194 -2.01 2.00 22.09
CA GLN A 194 -0.66 2.60 22.03
C GLN A 194 -0.44 3.50 20.80
N LEU A 195 -1.42 3.55 19.89
CA LEU A 195 -1.27 4.22 18.60
C LEU A 195 -1.26 5.74 18.76
N HIS A 196 -0.10 6.35 18.49
CA HIS A 196 0.08 7.80 18.58
C HIS A 196 0.24 8.46 17.21
N LEU A 197 0.54 7.69 16.16
CA LEU A 197 0.60 8.14 14.77
C LEU A 197 -0.22 7.20 13.86
N PHE A 198 -1.20 7.75 13.15
CA PHE A 198 -2.04 7.01 12.20
C PHE A 198 -2.15 7.73 10.85
N VAL A 199 -1.25 7.48 9.91
CA VAL A 199 -1.34 8.06 8.56
C VAL A 199 -2.26 7.17 7.72
N PHE A 200 -3.28 7.72 7.08
CA PHE A 200 -4.18 6.87 6.28
C PHE A 200 -4.82 7.54 5.06
N TYR A 201 -5.10 6.72 4.05
CA TYR A 201 -6.00 6.97 2.93
C TYR A 201 -6.81 5.71 2.68
N ILE A 202 -8.13 5.85 2.63
CA ILE A 202 -9.06 4.75 2.39
C ILE A 202 -10.04 5.20 1.33
N ARG A 203 -10.01 4.55 0.16
CA ARG A 203 -11.08 4.56 -0.85
C ARG A 203 -12.05 3.43 -0.54
N THR A 204 -13.34 3.71 -0.62
CA THR A 204 -14.40 2.70 -0.62
C THR A 204 -15.31 2.97 -1.81
N ASP A 205 -15.41 2.00 -2.72
CA ASP A 205 -16.47 1.91 -3.72
C ASP A 205 -17.65 1.11 -3.15
N ILE A 206 -18.87 1.61 -3.36
CA ILE A 206 -20.13 0.93 -3.03
C ILE A 206 -20.95 0.74 -4.31
N GLY A 207 -21.25 -0.53 -4.61
CA GLY A 207 -22.01 -0.91 -5.80
C GLY A 207 -23.46 -0.43 -5.74
N THR A 208 -24.11 -0.27 -6.90
CA THR A 208 -25.54 0.07 -6.98
C THR A 208 -26.43 -0.94 -6.28
N THR A 209 -27.01 -0.51 -5.17
CA THR A 209 -28.22 -1.09 -4.57
C THR A 209 -29.32 -0.04 -4.56
N ASP A 210 -30.58 -0.44 -4.79
CA ASP A 210 -31.73 0.50 -4.84
C ASP A 210 -31.98 1.25 -3.52
N SER A 211 -31.36 0.78 -2.43
CA SER A 211 -31.42 1.36 -1.08
C SER A 211 -30.25 2.30 -0.75
N MET A 212 -29.33 2.57 -1.69
CA MET A 212 -28.12 3.37 -1.42
C MET A 212 -28.46 4.80 -0.98
N ARG A 213 -28.31 5.07 0.33
CA ARG A 213 -28.37 6.41 0.88
C ARG A 213 -27.14 7.22 0.43
N LYS A 214 -27.35 8.19 -0.45
CA LYS A 214 -26.31 9.17 -0.82
C LYS A 214 -25.97 10.03 0.40
N LEU A 215 -24.74 9.88 0.91
CA LEU A 215 -24.16 10.65 2.00
C LEU A 215 -23.34 11.80 1.41
N SER A 216 -23.52 13.01 1.93
CA SER A 216 -22.69 14.14 1.54
C SER A 216 -21.32 14.10 2.21
N ASN A 217 -20.35 14.84 1.66
CA ASN A 217 -19.10 15.18 2.35
C ASN A 217 -19.33 15.63 3.80
N ASN A 218 -20.37 16.42 4.06
CA ASN A 218 -20.66 16.90 5.41
C ASN A 218 -21.09 15.76 6.34
N ASP A 219 -21.92 14.82 5.86
CA ASP A 219 -22.37 13.67 6.66
C ASP A 219 -21.17 12.81 7.06
N ILE A 220 -20.31 12.45 6.11
CA ILE A 220 -19.06 11.73 6.38
C ILE A 220 -18.19 12.54 7.35
N GLN A 221 -17.98 13.83 7.13
CA GLN A 221 -17.18 14.69 8.01
C GLN A 221 -17.72 14.76 9.44
N GLN A 222 -19.04 14.65 9.67
CA GLN A 222 -19.59 14.56 11.04
C GLN A 222 -19.16 13.27 11.74
N THR A 223 -19.11 12.13 11.05
CA THR A 223 -18.69 10.84 11.63
C THR A 223 -17.22 10.88 12.06
N LEU A 224 -16.37 11.56 11.28
CA LEU A 224 -14.92 11.68 11.52
C LEU A 224 -14.58 12.51 12.77
N LYS A 225 -15.51 13.32 13.29
CA LYS A 225 -15.32 14.05 14.57
C LYS A 225 -15.06 13.16 15.78
N LYS A 226 -15.38 11.86 15.70
CA LYS A 226 -15.06 10.86 16.74
C LYS A 226 -13.55 10.55 16.81
N ILE A 227 -12.80 10.78 15.73
CA ILE A 227 -11.36 10.53 15.65
C ILE A 227 -10.62 11.68 16.35
N LYS A 228 -10.55 11.61 17.69
CA LYS A 228 -10.08 12.69 18.57
C LYS A 228 -8.67 13.21 18.31
N HIS A 229 -7.83 12.43 17.62
CA HIS A 229 -6.38 12.67 17.53
C HIS A 229 -5.91 13.19 16.17
N GLN A 230 -6.79 13.37 15.18
CA GLN A 230 -6.39 13.74 13.82
C GLN A 230 -7.31 14.70 13.09
N LYS A 231 -6.69 15.51 12.22
CA LYS A 231 -7.39 16.19 11.14
C LYS A 231 -7.61 15.17 10.02
N VAL A 232 -8.86 14.98 9.63
CA VAL A 232 -9.25 14.04 8.57
C VAL A 232 -10.02 14.79 7.50
N GLY A 233 -9.68 14.56 6.24
CA GLY A 233 -10.42 15.02 5.07
C GLY A 233 -11.26 13.89 4.49
N CYS A 234 -12.33 14.26 3.78
CA CYS A 234 -13.11 13.32 3.00
C CYS A 234 -13.54 13.90 1.64
N MET A 235 -13.85 13.01 0.71
CA MET A 235 -14.42 13.32 -0.60
C MET A 235 -15.41 12.20 -0.98
N THR A 236 -16.65 12.55 -1.31
CA THR A 236 -17.65 11.62 -1.86
C THR A 236 -17.96 12.01 -3.30
N TYR A 237 -18.00 11.03 -4.19
CA TYR A 237 -18.39 11.16 -5.58
C TYR A 237 -19.42 10.08 -5.93
N TYR A 238 -20.40 10.40 -6.77
CA TYR A 238 -21.49 9.49 -7.13
C TYR A 238 -21.56 9.33 -8.65
N PRO A 239 -20.79 8.38 -9.23
CA PRO A 239 -20.95 7.99 -10.62
C PRO A 239 -22.33 7.36 -10.86
N THR A 240 -22.70 7.15 -12.13
CA THR A 240 -24.00 6.59 -12.52
C THR A 240 -24.31 5.23 -11.88
N PHE A 241 -23.28 4.44 -11.54
CA PHE A 241 -23.39 3.04 -11.10
C PHE A 241 -22.84 2.78 -9.68
N GLY A 242 -22.67 3.81 -8.84
CA GLY A 242 -22.17 3.58 -7.49
C GLY A 242 -21.98 4.84 -6.66
N GLY A 243 -21.27 4.67 -5.54
CA GLY A 243 -20.73 5.76 -4.75
C GLY A 243 -19.26 5.48 -4.43
N ILE A 244 -18.42 6.49 -4.51
CA ILE A 244 -17.02 6.42 -4.09
C ILE A 244 -16.82 7.38 -2.93
N CYS A 245 -16.27 6.91 -1.83
CA CYS A 245 -15.84 7.73 -0.70
C CYS A 245 -14.34 7.59 -0.48
N HIS A 246 -13.66 8.72 -0.27
CA HIS A 246 -12.27 8.78 0.15
C HIS A 246 -12.23 9.41 1.55
N VAL A 247 -11.52 8.78 2.47
CA VAL A 247 -11.26 9.32 3.83
C VAL A 247 -9.76 9.25 4.09
N PHE A 248 -9.16 10.34 4.57
CA PHE A 248 -7.70 10.43 4.69
C PHE A 248 -7.21 11.40 5.78
N SER A 249 -6.06 11.08 6.37
CA SER A 249 -5.34 11.96 7.29
C SER A 249 -4.84 13.24 6.60
N ILE A 250 -4.81 14.35 7.35
CA ILE A 250 -4.26 15.64 6.92
C ILE A 250 -3.03 15.96 7.81
N PRO A 251 -1.86 16.27 7.24
CA PRO A 251 -1.55 16.41 5.82
C PRO A 251 -1.64 15.08 5.04
N PHE A 252 -1.96 15.17 3.75
CA PHE A 252 -1.98 14.01 2.86
C PHE A 252 -0.54 13.61 2.52
N LEU A 253 -0.13 12.39 2.88
CA LEU A 253 1.26 11.93 2.77
C LEU A 253 1.53 10.95 1.61
N PHE A 254 0.49 10.50 0.91
CA PHE A 254 0.64 9.59 -0.23
C PHE A 254 0.94 10.34 -1.52
N ASP A 255 1.52 9.65 -2.49
CA ASP A 255 1.97 10.17 -3.78
C ASP A 255 0.97 9.94 -4.92
N ARG A 256 -0.01 9.05 -4.72
CA ARG A 256 -1.09 8.75 -5.67
C ARG A 256 -2.44 9.17 -5.07
N LEU A 257 -3.31 9.73 -5.92
CA LEU A 257 -4.72 10.00 -5.59
C LEU A 257 -5.59 9.65 -6.80
N GLU A 258 -6.50 8.70 -6.64
CA GLU A 258 -7.13 8.01 -7.77
C GLU A 258 -8.64 7.89 -7.59
N MET A 259 -9.35 7.82 -8.73
CA MET A 259 -10.80 7.63 -8.81
C MET A 259 -11.64 8.72 -8.12
N ILE A 260 -11.14 9.97 -8.12
CA ILE A 260 -11.83 11.14 -7.55
C ILE A 260 -12.66 11.89 -8.62
N GLY A 261 -13.66 12.67 -8.17
CA GLY A 261 -14.45 13.58 -9.02
C GLY A 261 -13.75 14.92 -9.34
N ASN A 262 -14.35 15.77 -10.19
CA ASN A 262 -13.75 17.06 -10.60
C ASN A 262 -13.68 18.16 -9.50
N THR A 263 -14.22 17.88 -8.32
CA THR A 263 -14.29 18.78 -7.15
C THR A 263 -13.31 18.36 -6.06
N PHE A 264 -12.41 19.25 -5.68
CA PHE A 264 -11.42 19.00 -4.63
C PHE A 264 -11.75 19.79 -3.36
N PRO A 265 -11.46 19.25 -2.16
CA PRO A 265 -11.47 20.04 -0.93
C PRO A 265 -10.40 21.14 -1.01
N ASN A 266 -10.53 22.20 -0.19
CA ASN A 266 -9.55 23.28 -0.12
C ASN A 266 -8.30 22.86 0.68
N ILE A 267 -7.60 21.84 0.18
CA ILE A 267 -6.41 21.20 0.75
C ILE A 267 -5.36 21.14 -0.36
N ILE A 268 -4.11 21.49 -0.04
CA ILE A 268 -2.98 21.35 -0.99
C ILE A 268 -2.36 19.96 -0.79
N PHE A 269 -2.37 19.16 -1.84
CA PHE A 269 -1.85 17.80 -1.90
C PHE A 269 -0.37 17.81 -2.30
N ASN A 270 0.48 18.32 -1.39
CA ASN A 270 1.90 18.57 -1.67
C ASN A 270 2.69 17.33 -2.11
N ASN A 271 2.28 16.11 -1.73
CA ASN A 271 3.03 14.88 -2.03
C ASN A 271 2.52 14.16 -3.29
N VAL A 272 1.33 14.50 -3.79
CA VAL A 272 0.70 13.81 -4.92
C VAL A 272 1.44 14.12 -6.21
N THR A 273 1.99 13.07 -6.82
CA THR A 273 2.67 13.10 -8.13
C THR A 273 1.86 12.41 -9.23
N PHE A 274 0.90 11.54 -8.88
CA PHE A 274 -0.05 10.89 -9.80
C PHE A 274 -1.50 11.21 -9.41
N LEU A 275 -2.29 11.74 -10.34
CA LEU A 275 -3.70 12.08 -10.13
C LEU A 275 -4.58 11.47 -11.21
N MET A 276 -5.58 10.68 -10.82
CA MET A 276 -6.56 10.08 -11.73
C MET A 276 -7.97 10.58 -11.38
N VAL A 277 -8.58 11.36 -12.29
CA VAL A 277 -9.89 12.00 -12.10
C VAL A 277 -10.92 11.47 -13.10
N PHE A 278 -12.10 11.13 -12.60
CA PHE A 278 -13.24 10.71 -13.41
C PHE A 278 -14.41 11.67 -13.20
N ASP A 279 -15.11 11.98 -14.27
CA ASP A 279 -16.36 12.72 -14.17
C ASP A 279 -17.32 12.31 -15.30
N SER A 280 -18.59 12.67 -15.17
CA SER A 280 -19.57 12.61 -16.27
C SER A 280 -19.71 13.96 -16.99
N ILE A 281 -19.18 15.03 -16.39
CA ILE A 281 -19.15 16.38 -16.93
C ILE A 281 -17.82 16.61 -17.65
N ALA A 282 -17.85 17.23 -18.83
CA ALA A 282 -16.65 17.58 -19.57
C ALA A 282 -15.74 18.56 -18.78
N PHE A 283 -14.46 18.20 -18.64
CA PHE A 283 -13.44 19.02 -18.00
C PHE A 283 -13.23 20.34 -18.77
N LYS A 284 -13.31 21.48 -18.06
CA LYS A 284 -13.12 22.82 -18.60
C LYS A 284 -11.75 23.40 -18.23
N CYS A 285 -11.35 24.53 -18.82
CA CYS A 285 -10.08 25.19 -18.50
C CYS A 285 -9.88 25.46 -17.00
N GLU A 286 -10.95 25.82 -16.27
CA GLU A 286 -10.92 26.08 -14.83
C GLU A 286 -10.58 24.84 -13.99
N PHE A 287 -10.82 23.63 -14.50
CA PHE A 287 -10.41 22.39 -13.84
C PHE A 287 -8.88 22.29 -13.80
N PHE A 288 -8.19 22.53 -14.91
CA PHE A 288 -6.72 22.47 -14.98
C PHE A 288 -6.07 23.54 -14.10
N ILE A 289 -6.67 24.73 -13.99
CA ILE A 289 -6.23 25.78 -13.05
C ILE A 289 -6.38 25.31 -11.59
N ARG A 290 -7.47 24.61 -11.24
CA ARG A 290 -7.61 23.99 -9.91
C ARG A 290 -6.57 22.90 -9.68
N VAL A 291 -6.33 22.03 -10.66
CA VAL A 291 -5.33 20.95 -10.54
C VAL A 291 -3.95 21.55 -10.26
N ALA A 292 -3.48 22.50 -11.08
CA ALA A 292 -2.18 23.16 -10.87
C ALA A 292 -2.05 23.87 -9.52
N ARG A 293 -3.16 24.37 -8.96
CA ARG A 293 -3.19 25.02 -7.64
C ARG A 293 -3.13 24.04 -6.46
N PHE A 294 -3.83 22.91 -6.56
CA PHE A 294 -3.96 21.96 -5.44
C PHE A 294 -2.93 20.82 -5.47
N PHE A 295 -2.31 20.55 -6.61
CA PHE A 295 -1.35 19.45 -6.81
C PHE A 295 -0.01 19.99 -7.36
N PRO A 296 0.78 20.69 -6.54
CA PRO A 296 1.96 21.44 -7.01
C PRO A 296 3.14 20.56 -7.47
N LEU A 297 3.18 19.28 -7.07
CA LEU A 297 4.20 18.31 -7.48
C LEU A 297 3.68 17.28 -8.50
N LEU A 298 2.54 17.56 -9.15
CA LEU A 298 1.93 16.64 -10.10
C LEU A 298 2.83 16.38 -11.31
N LYS A 299 3.10 15.10 -11.59
CA LYS A 299 3.88 14.63 -12.75
C LYS A 299 2.98 14.01 -13.80
N GLU A 300 1.96 13.26 -13.37
CA GLU A 300 1.02 12.57 -14.24
C GLU A 300 -0.42 12.91 -13.87
N LEU A 301 -1.19 13.33 -14.89
CA LEU A 301 -2.63 13.59 -14.79
C LEU A 301 -3.36 12.66 -15.77
N GLN A 302 -4.12 11.71 -15.22
CA GLN A 302 -5.07 10.92 -15.98
C GLN A 302 -6.47 11.48 -15.78
N ILE A 303 -7.18 11.71 -16.90
CA ILE A 303 -8.57 12.16 -16.90
C ILE A 303 -9.42 11.24 -17.76
N SER A 304 -10.58 10.84 -17.23
CA SER A 304 -11.56 10.06 -17.98
C SER A 304 -12.95 10.70 -17.84
N ASN A 305 -13.67 10.78 -18.96
CA ASN A 305 -15.04 11.24 -18.98
C ASN A 305 -15.96 10.03 -19.18
N CYS A 306 -16.57 9.57 -18.09
CA CYS A 306 -17.54 8.51 -18.10
C CYS A 306 -18.83 9.02 -18.72
N ARG A 307 -18.96 8.85 -20.04
CA ARG A 307 -20.23 9.08 -20.74
C ARG A 307 -21.30 8.25 -20.05
N SER A 308 -22.33 8.90 -19.50
CA SER A 308 -23.55 8.18 -19.18
C SER A 308 -24.05 7.51 -20.47
N PRO A 309 -24.45 6.23 -20.45
CA PRO A 309 -25.38 5.76 -21.45
C PRO A 309 -26.62 6.68 -21.41
N LEU A 310 -27.06 7.09 -22.59
CA LEU A 310 -28.31 7.85 -22.80
C LEU A 310 -29.50 6.90 -22.71
#